data_AF-A0A0Q5UTK1-F1
#
_entry.id   AF-A0A0Q5UTK1-F1
#
_cell.length_a   1.000
_cell.length_b   1.000
_cell.length_c   1.000
_cell.angle_alpha   90.00
_cell.angle_beta   90.00
_cell.angle_gamma   90.00
#
_symmetry.space_group_name_H-M   'P 1'
#
loop_
_entity.id
_entity.type
_entity.pdbx_description
1 polymer ?
#
loop_
_entity_poly.entity_id
_entity_poly.type
_entity_poly.pdbx_seq_one_letter_code
_entity_poly.pdbx_strand_id
1 'polypeptide(L)'
;MQIEDIQTIGRPRLNTEIRVGGTALLLGDRHTLVARDLPQSVLERALRRMDGATTLDRIVAEEPALRREVADDLVASLDGLGLLDDTALPPFRSGSEVILELEELVEARCETTIYRNPFWQTCLAANAPGDLPQRLATGMVIENWHFLFRESYFDAPVLSYVPNTAVRLLLNEFFSEEYGHDEILLRSLTHVSLTYADMQDAIPLPETMALCNALAYWAHNDPLFFFSTLGLLEGQGMKEDSFIEACTRVGMDDGFVGPLRTHANINIDAGHGNLTRLIFQQIPAIAETDVRRLKAQMPLFVDLYDAFYSGVWRHYTGDAPLLRRVSDL
;
A
#
# COMPACT_ATOMS: atom_id res chain seq x y z
N MET A 1 -30.87 30.29 3.66
CA MET A 1 -31.27 29.86 2.31
C MET A 1 -30.48 28.59 2.04
N GLN A 2 -31.15 27.45 2.12
CA GLN A 2 -30.56 26.13 1.93
C GLN A 2 -30.08 26.00 0.49
N ILE A 3 -28.83 25.60 0.33
CA ILE A 3 -28.35 25.00 -0.91
C ILE A 3 -28.59 23.51 -0.71
N GLU A 4 -29.66 22.99 -1.31
CA GLU A 4 -29.74 21.55 -1.55
C GLU A 4 -28.80 21.27 -2.72
N ASP A 5 -27.69 20.61 -2.42
CA ASP A 5 -26.87 19.94 -3.43
C ASP A 5 -27.77 18.90 -4.11
N ILE A 6 -28.30 19.25 -5.29
CA ILE A 6 -28.82 18.26 -6.22
C ILE A 6 -27.60 17.49 -6.70
N GLN A 7 -27.27 16.40 -6.03
CA GLN A 7 -26.33 15.42 -6.55
C GLN A 7 -26.87 14.96 -7.90
N THR A 8 -26.30 15.46 -8.99
CA THR A 8 -26.58 14.92 -10.32
C THR A 8 -26.14 13.47 -10.33
N ILE A 9 -27.10 12.55 -10.32
CA ILE A 9 -26.89 11.10 -10.39
C ILE A 9 -26.20 10.79 -11.72
N GLY A 10 -24.87 10.76 -11.71
CA GLY A 10 -24.08 10.51 -12.91
C GLY A 10 -24.19 9.07 -13.42
N ARG A 11 -24.63 8.13 -12.57
CA ARG A 11 -24.76 6.70 -12.84
C ARG A 11 -26.05 6.15 -12.21
N PRO A 12 -27.22 6.38 -12.82
CA PRO A 12 -28.48 5.97 -12.24
C PRO A 12 -28.57 4.44 -12.13
N ARG A 13 -29.12 3.95 -11.01
CA ARG A 13 -29.44 2.53 -10.79
C ARG A 13 -30.92 2.37 -10.49
N LEU A 14 -31.68 1.73 -11.37
CA LEU A 14 -33.08 1.44 -11.12
C LEU A 14 -33.20 0.29 -10.10
N ASN A 15 -33.98 0.49 -9.03
CA ASN A 15 -34.15 -0.46 -7.94
C ASN A 15 -35.36 -1.40 -8.09
N THR A 16 -35.98 -1.39 -9.27
CA THR A 16 -37.24 -2.09 -9.52
C THR A 16 -37.23 -2.80 -10.88
N GLU A 17 -38.06 -3.83 -11.03
CA GLU A 17 -38.19 -4.58 -12.28
C GLU A 17 -38.95 -3.78 -13.34
N ILE A 18 -38.52 -3.89 -14.60
CA ILE A 18 -39.20 -3.32 -15.76
C ILE A 18 -39.99 -4.41 -16.46
N ARG A 19 -41.31 -4.23 -16.58
CA ARG A 19 -42.19 -5.11 -17.37
C ARG A 19 -42.92 -4.33 -18.45
N VAL A 20 -43.03 -4.92 -19.64
CA VAL A 20 -43.74 -4.32 -20.77
C VAL A 20 -45.23 -4.64 -20.66
N GLY A 21 -46.07 -3.62 -20.48
CA GLY A 21 -47.52 -3.75 -20.33
C GLY A 21 -48.28 -2.99 -21.41
N GLY A 22 -48.54 -3.63 -22.55
CA GLY A 22 -49.28 -2.99 -23.65
C GLY A 22 -48.57 -1.72 -24.15
N THR A 23 -49.19 -0.56 -23.90
CA THR A 23 -48.68 0.77 -24.31
C THR A 23 -47.87 1.49 -23.21
N ALA A 24 -47.51 0.80 -22.13
CA ALA A 24 -46.79 1.37 -21.00
C ALA A 24 -45.70 0.43 -20.45
N LEU A 25 -44.73 1.02 -19.75
CA LEU A 25 -43.75 0.27 -18.96
C LEU A 25 -44.20 0.27 -17.50
N LEU A 26 -44.25 -0.92 -16.89
CA LEU A 26 -44.51 -1.10 -15.48
C LEU A 26 -43.16 -1.12 -14.74
N LEU A 27 -43.01 -0.26 -13.74
CA LEU A 27 -41.86 -0.21 -12.85
C LEU A 27 -42.30 -0.76 -11.50
N GLY A 28 -41.93 -2.02 -11.23
CA GLY A 28 -42.42 -2.79 -10.10
C GLY A 28 -43.93 -3.06 -10.18
N ASP A 29 -44.60 -3.00 -9.04
CA ASP A 29 -46.04 -3.21 -8.88
C ASP A 29 -46.85 -1.91 -8.75
N ARG A 30 -46.18 -0.75 -8.68
CA ARG A 30 -46.79 0.52 -8.23
C ARG A 30 -46.74 1.66 -9.24
N HIS A 31 -45.83 1.61 -10.22
CA HIS A 31 -45.61 2.74 -11.11
C HIS A 31 -45.76 2.33 -12.57
N THR A 32 -46.37 3.22 -13.35
CA THR A 32 -46.58 3.04 -14.79
C THR A 32 -45.98 4.25 -15.51
N LEU A 33 -45.04 3.98 -16.41
CA LEU A 33 -44.38 4.98 -17.23
C LEU A 33 -44.94 4.92 -18.66
N VAL A 34 -45.52 6.04 -19.11
CA VAL A 34 -46.12 6.17 -20.44
C VAL A 34 -45.30 7.14 -21.26
N ALA A 35 -44.69 6.66 -22.33
CA ALA A 35 -43.94 7.48 -23.25
C ALA A 35 -44.91 8.25 -24.16
N ARG A 36 -44.90 9.59 -24.11
CA ARG A 36 -45.77 10.44 -24.95
C ARG A 36 -45.08 10.83 -26.26
N ASP A 37 -43.83 11.29 -26.16
CA ASP A 37 -43.06 11.85 -27.27
C ASP A 37 -41.81 11.02 -27.60
N LEU A 38 -41.74 9.79 -27.11
CA LEU A 38 -40.62 8.87 -27.32
C LEU A 38 -41.14 7.45 -27.56
N PRO A 39 -40.52 6.65 -28.44
CA PRO A 39 -40.87 5.23 -28.56
C PRO A 39 -40.64 4.51 -27.23
N GLN A 40 -41.63 3.72 -26.78
CA GLN A 40 -41.56 2.93 -25.55
C GLN A 40 -40.31 2.03 -25.50
N SER A 41 -39.86 1.51 -26.66
CA SER A 41 -38.67 0.66 -26.75
C SER A 41 -37.36 1.41 -26.46
N VAL A 42 -37.29 2.71 -26.76
CA VAL A 42 -36.13 3.55 -26.39
C VAL A 42 -36.09 3.73 -24.88
N LEU A 43 -37.25 4.02 -24.28
CA LEU A 43 -37.38 4.20 -22.84
C LEU A 43 -37.05 2.91 -22.08
N GLU A 44 -37.50 1.76 -22.56
CA GLU A 44 -37.16 0.46 -21.98
C GLU A 44 -35.65 0.19 -22.00
N ARG A 45 -34.99 0.41 -23.15
CA ARG A 45 -33.53 0.21 -23.26
C ARG A 45 -32.75 1.16 -22.36
N ALA A 46 -33.17 2.43 -22.28
CA ALA A 46 -32.54 3.41 -21.38
C ALA A 46 -32.68 2.97 -19.91
N LEU A 47 -33.88 2.59 -19.47
CA LEU A 47 -34.14 2.14 -18.10
C LEU A 47 -33.37 0.86 -17.76
N ARG A 48 -33.28 -0.12 -18.67
CA ARG A 48 -32.50 -1.36 -18.45
C ARG A 48 -31.00 -1.11 -18.28
N ARG A 49 -30.51 0.06 -18.68
CA ARG A 49 -29.12 0.47 -18.56
C ARG A 49 -28.86 1.39 -17.38
N MET A 50 -29.90 1.77 -16.64
CA MET A 50 -29.75 2.39 -15.33
C MET A 50 -29.36 1.29 -14.33
N ASP A 51 -28.12 0.81 -14.42
CA ASP A 51 -27.58 -0.31 -13.66
C ASP A 51 -26.58 0.11 -12.57
N GLY A 52 -26.33 1.41 -12.43
CA GLY A 52 -25.31 1.99 -11.53
C GLY A 52 -23.87 1.92 -12.06
N ALA A 53 -23.62 1.21 -13.17
CA ALA A 53 -22.31 1.13 -13.82
C ALA A 53 -22.20 2.08 -15.02
N THR A 54 -23.29 2.22 -15.78
CA THR A 54 -23.36 3.05 -16.99
C THR A 54 -23.67 4.50 -16.63
N THR A 55 -22.88 5.45 -17.16
CA THR A 55 -23.15 6.88 -16.94
C THR A 55 -24.35 7.35 -17.76
N LEU A 56 -25.07 8.35 -17.26
CA LEU A 56 -26.19 8.97 -18.00
C LEU A 56 -25.74 9.50 -19.37
N ASP A 57 -24.55 10.10 -19.44
CA ASP A 57 -23.94 10.56 -20.69
C ASP A 57 -23.79 9.43 -21.71
N ARG A 58 -23.37 8.25 -21.25
CA ARG A 58 -23.21 7.07 -22.11
C ARG A 58 -24.55 6.49 -22.55
N ILE A 59 -25.56 6.49 -21.68
CA ILE A 59 -26.92 6.07 -22.03
C ILE A 59 -27.48 6.97 -23.14
N VAL A 60 -27.34 8.30 -22.99
CA VAL A 60 -27.81 9.28 -23.99
C VAL A 60 -27.03 9.17 -25.31
N ALA A 61 -25.71 8.99 -25.26
CA ALA A 61 -24.89 8.84 -26.46
C ALA A 61 -25.26 7.61 -27.30
N GLU A 62 -25.65 6.51 -26.65
CA GLU A 62 -26.00 5.26 -27.30
C GLU A 62 -27.50 5.13 -27.63
N GLU A 63 -28.34 6.06 -27.16
CA GLU A 63 -29.76 6.16 -27.51
C GLU A 63 -30.08 7.55 -28.11
N PRO A 64 -29.73 7.82 -29.38
CA PRO A 64 -29.83 9.17 -29.98
C PRO A 64 -31.26 9.76 -30.01
N ALA A 65 -32.28 8.90 -29.91
CA ALA A 65 -33.68 9.33 -29.82
C ALA A 65 -34.05 9.91 -28.45
N LEU A 66 -33.28 9.60 -27.39
CA LEU A 66 -33.45 10.14 -26.05
C LEU A 66 -32.64 11.44 -25.92
N ARG A 67 -33.33 12.58 -26.03
CA ARG A 67 -32.70 13.90 -25.82
C ARG A 67 -32.21 14.02 -24.38
N ARG A 68 -31.06 14.70 -24.17
CA ARG A 68 -30.45 14.90 -22.85
C ARG A 68 -31.42 15.45 -21.81
N GLU A 69 -32.15 16.51 -22.16
CA GLU A 69 -33.17 17.13 -21.30
C GLU A 69 -34.21 16.10 -20.81
N VAL A 70 -34.68 15.22 -21.70
CA VAL A 70 -35.66 14.18 -21.36
C VAL A 70 -35.04 13.10 -20.48
N ALA A 71 -33.75 12.80 -20.66
CA ALA A 71 -33.02 11.86 -19.81
C ALA A 71 -32.81 12.42 -18.39
N ASP A 72 -32.47 13.71 -18.26
CA ASP A 72 -32.34 14.39 -16.98
C ASP A 72 -33.70 14.44 -16.26
N ASP A 73 -34.78 14.81 -16.96
CA ASP A 73 -36.15 14.83 -16.41
C ASP A 73 -36.60 13.43 -15.96
N LEU A 74 -36.26 12.39 -16.73
CA LEU A 74 -36.55 11.01 -16.38
C LEU A 74 -35.82 10.59 -15.10
N VAL A 75 -34.51 10.86 -15.01
CA VAL A 75 -33.70 10.53 -13.83
C VAL A 75 -34.23 11.26 -12.61
N ALA A 76 -34.49 12.56 -12.71
CA ALA A 76 -35.06 13.35 -11.61
C ALA A 76 -36.44 12.84 -11.17
N SER A 77 -37.27 12.40 -12.13
CA SER A 77 -38.58 11.84 -11.82
C SER A 77 -38.49 10.47 -11.14
N LEU A 78 -37.55 9.61 -11.56
CA LEU A 78 -37.33 8.30 -10.95
C LEU A 78 -36.74 8.46 -9.54
N ASP A 79 -35.81 9.39 -9.37
CA ASP A 79 -35.21 9.75 -8.08
C ASP A 79 -36.26 10.30 -7.11
N GLY A 80 -37.06 11.28 -7.54
CA GLY A 80 -38.15 11.84 -6.74
C GLY A 80 -39.23 10.82 -6.35
N LEU A 81 -39.31 9.68 -7.05
CA LEU A 81 -40.18 8.55 -6.72
C LEU A 81 -39.48 7.47 -5.86
N GLY A 82 -38.20 7.64 -5.53
CA GLY A 82 -37.40 6.65 -4.80
C GLY A 82 -37.13 5.38 -5.60
N LEU A 83 -37.19 5.45 -6.93
CA LEU A 83 -36.97 4.31 -7.84
C LEU A 83 -35.51 4.18 -8.27
N LEU A 84 -34.68 5.17 -7.95
CA LEU A 84 -33.23 5.08 -8.10
C LEU A 84 -32.59 4.69 -6.77
N ASP A 85 -31.64 3.76 -6.85
CA ASP A 85 -30.80 3.33 -5.74
C ASP A 85 -29.49 4.12 -5.77
N ASP A 86 -29.48 5.22 -5.03
CA ASP A 86 -28.27 5.99 -4.72
C ASP A 86 -27.49 5.38 -3.53
N THR A 87 -27.99 4.26 -2.98
CA THR A 87 -27.45 3.58 -1.79
C THR A 87 -26.65 2.33 -2.11
N ALA A 88 -26.46 2.01 -3.41
CA ALA A 88 -25.57 0.96 -3.84
C ALA A 88 -24.15 1.28 -3.34
N LEU A 89 -23.79 0.71 -2.19
CA LEU A 89 -22.43 0.81 -1.68
C LEU A 89 -21.50 0.34 -2.80
N PRO A 90 -20.45 1.10 -3.13
CA PRO A 90 -19.43 0.64 -4.05
C PRO A 90 -19.00 -0.77 -3.63
N PRO A 91 -18.71 -1.67 -4.59
CA PRO A 91 -18.22 -2.99 -4.24
C PRO A 91 -17.05 -2.84 -3.28
N PHE A 92 -17.10 -3.59 -2.18
CA PHE A 92 -16.08 -3.57 -1.14
C PHE A 92 -15.67 -4.99 -0.79
N ARG A 93 -14.47 -5.12 -0.25
CA ARG A 93 -13.92 -6.35 0.31
C ARG A 93 -13.43 -6.11 1.72
N SER A 94 -13.40 -7.14 2.53
CA SER A 94 -12.82 -7.04 3.88
C SER A 94 -11.31 -6.81 3.79
N GLY A 95 -10.72 -6.15 4.78
CA GLY A 95 -9.27 -5.98 4.82
C GLY A 95 -8.54 -7.32 4.86
N SER A 96 -9.10 -8.33 5.55
CA SER A 96 -8.56 -9.70 5.59
C SER A 96 -8.46 -10.36 4.21
N GLU A 97 -9.44 -10.16 3.31
CA GLU A 97 -9.37 -10.67 1.94
C GLU A 97 -8.32 -9.90 1.13
N VAL A 98 -8.31 -8.58 1.27
CA VAL A 98 -7.39 -7.71 0.51
C VAL A 98 -5.94 -7.98 0.86
N ILE A 99 -5.61 -8.16 2.15
CA ILE A 99 -4.21 -8.36 2.54
C ILE A 99 -3.62 -9.66 1.98
N LEU A 100 -4.40 -10.74 1.91
CA LEU A 100 -3.93 -12.00 1.31
C LEU A 100 -3.59 -11.82 -0.18
N GLU A 101 -4.43 -11.09 -0.93
CA GLU A 101 -4.14 -10.79 -2.34
C GLU A 101 -2.93 -9.86 -2.53
N LEU A 102 -2.68 -8.95 -1.58
CA LEU A 102 -1.50 -8.09 -1.60
C LEU A 102 -0.23 -8.87 -1.26
N GLU A 103 -0.28 -9.77 -0.29
CA GLU A 103 0.83 -10.66 0.05
C GLU A 103 1.22 -11.57 -1.11
N GLU A 104 0.24 -12.15 -1.82
CA GLU A 104 0.49 -12.92 -3.05
C GLU A 104 1.17 -12.08 -4.13
N LEU A 105 0.77 -10.81 -4.28
CA LEU A 105 1.36 -9.89 -5.24
C LEU A 105 2.79 -9.50 -4.86
N VAL A 106 3.04 -9.25 -3.57
CA VAL A 106 4.38 -8.98 -3.03
C VAL A 106 5.28 -10.18 -3.28
N GLU A 107 4.87 -11.39 -2.91
CA GLU A 107 5.68 -12.60 -3.05
C GLU A 107 6.04 -12.85 -4.53
N ALA A 108 5.06 -12.79 -5.43
CA ALA A 108 5.30 -12.94 -6.88
C ALA A 108 6.28 -11.89 -7.42
N ARG A 109 6.26 -10.67 -6.87
CA ARG A 109 7.22 -9.63 -7.26
C ARG A 109 8.60 -9.90 -6.66
N CYS A 110 8.70 -10.31 -5.39
CA CYS A 110 9.94 -10.68 -4.73
C CYS A 110 10.68 -11.80 -5.48
N GLU A 111 9.97 -12.82 -5.97
CA GLU A 111 10.52 -13.93 -6.78
C GLU A 111 11.25 -13.46 -8.05
N THR A 112 10.86 -12.32 -8.59
CA THR A 112 11.42 -11.75 -9.83
C THR A 112 12.39 -10.59 -9.58
N THR A 113 12.50 -10.10 -8.34
CA THR A 113 13.29 -8.93 -7.95
C THR A 113 14.22 -9.27 -6.77
N ILE A 114 13.77 -9.05 -5.54
CA ILE A 114 14.54 -9.17 -4.29
C ILE A 114 15.26 -10.52 -4.19
N TYR A 115 14.57 -11.63 -4.44
CA TYR A 115 15.18 -12.95 -4.32
C TYR A 115 16.24 -13.19 -5.39
N ARG A 116 16.29 -12.40 -6.46
CA ARG A 116 17.32 -12.45 -7.51
C ARG A 116 18.37 -11.36 -7.33
N ASN A 117 18.22 -10.48 -6.33
CA ASN A 117 19.15 -9.40 -6.08
C ASN A 117 20.54 -9.97 -5.74
N PRO A 118 21.63 -9.44 -6.33
CA PRO A 118 22.99 -9.92 -6.04
C PRO A 118 23.33 -9.94 -4.54
N PHE A 119 22.85 -8.94 -3.77
CA PHE A 119 23.06 -8.90 -2.32
C PHE A 119 22.50 -10.15 -1.63
N TRP A 120 21.24 -10.50 -1.90
CA TRP A 120 20.59 -11.64 -1.29
C TRP A 120 21.14 -12.97 -1.79
N GLN A 121 21.44 -13.06 -3.09
CA GLN A 121 22.11 -14.24 -3.66
C GLN A 121 23.48 -14.50 -3.00
N THR A 122 24.25 -13.44 -2.70
CA THR A 122 25.49 -13.57 -1.95
C THR A 122 25.25 -14.02 -0.51
N CYS A 123 24.28 -13.45 0.20
CA CYS A 123 23.96 -13.88 1.57
C CYS A 123 23.58 -15.37 1.62
N LEU A 124 22.73 -15.83 0.70
CA LEU A 124 22.30 -17.22 0.60
C LEU A 124 23.46 -18.18 0.25
N ALA A 125 24.37 -17.75 -0.62
CA ALA A 125 25.50 -18.58 -1.06
C ALA A 125 26.68 -18.61 -0.07
N ALA A 126 26.78 -17.61 0.83
CA ALA A 126 27.91 -17.43 1.73
C ALA A 126 27.99 -18.55 2.79
N ASN A 127 29.09 -19.29 2.79
CA ASN A 127 29.29 -20.46 3.66
C ASN A 127 30.71 -20.56 4.25
N ALA A 128 31.63 -19.71 3.82
CA ALA A 128 33.01 -19.67 4.31
C ALA A 128 33.50 -18.22 4.53
N PRO A 129 34.52 -18.02 5.39
CA PRO A 129 35.14 -16.72 5.57
C PRO A 129 35.56 -16.09 4.24
N GLY A 130 35.11 -14.85 4.00
CA GLY A 130 35.40 -14.10 2.78
C GLY A 130 34.30 -14.15 1.71
N ASP A 131 33.34 -15.08 1.78
CA ASP A 131 32.23 -15.15 0.81
C ASP A 131 31.30 -13.93 0.90
N LEU A 132 31.16 -13.36 2.10
CA LEU A 132 30.50 -12.09 2.36
C LEU A 132 31.55 -11.08 2.84
N PRO A 133 31.93 -10.08 2.00
CA PRO A 133 32.91 -9.09 2.39
C PRO A 133 32.45 -8.25 3.60
N GLN A 134 33.33 -8.04 4.58
CA GLN A 134 33.05 -7.20 5.76
C GLN A 134 32.53 -5.81 5.36
N ARG A 135 33.12 -5.21 4.32
CA ARG A 135 32.71 -3.91 3.78
C ARG A 135 31.25 -3.91 3.31
N LEU A 136 30.80 -4.97 2.66
CA LEU A 136 29.41 -5.10 2.19
C LEU A 136 28.46 -5.24 3.37
N ALA A 137 28.79 -6.08 4.36
CA ALA A 137 27.97 -6.23 5.56
C ALA A 137 27.90 -4.93 6.38
N THR A 138 29.03 -4.24 6.58
CA THR A 138 29.04 -2.93 7.24
C THR A 138 28.21 -1.90 6.46
N GLY A 139 28.28 -1.90 5.13
CA GLY A 139 27.46 -1.06 4.28
C GLY A 139 25.96 -1.29 4.43
N MET A 140 25.53 -2.56 4.49
CA MET A 140 24.14 -2.92 4.77
C MET A 140 23.68 -2.33 6.12
N VAL A 141 24.50 -2.43 7.16
CA VAL A 141 24.17 -1.88 8.49
C VAL A 141 24.14 -0.35 8.48
N ILE A 142 25.04 0.33 7.73
CA ILE A 142 25.01 1.79 7.55
C ILE A 142 23.69 2.25 6.95
N GLU A 143 23.25 1.61 5.86
CA GLU A 143 22.01 2.01 5.19
C GLU A 143 20.76 1.69 6.02
N ASN A 144 20.75 0.57 6.75
CA ASN A 144 19.65 0.27 7.69
C ASN A 144 19.64 1.23 8.89
N TRP A 145 20.80 1.66 9.38
CA TRP A 145 20.84 2.71 10.40
C TRP A 145 20.17 3.98 9.89
N HIS A 146 20.46 4.40 8.66
CA HIS A 146 19.82 5.56 8.06
C HIS A 146 18.31 5.39 7.83
N PHE A 147 17.87 4.17 7.56
CA PHE A 147 16.46 3.81 7.44
C PHE A 147 15.75 3.95 8.80
N LEU A 148 16.22 3.23 9.83
CA LEU A 148 15.63 3.24 11.18
C LEU A 148 15.73 4.62 11.86
N PHE A 149 16.84 5.33 11.68
CA PHE A 149 16.99 6.70 12.20
C PHE A 149 15.90 7.65 11.68
N ARG A 150 15.32 7.35 10.49
CA ARG A 150 14.25 8.12 9.85
C ARG A 150 12.89 7.46 9.96
N GLU A 151 12.76 6.37 10.68
CA GLU A 151 11.50 5.64 10.83
C GLU A 151 10.38 6.51 11.38
N SER A 152 10.71 7.35 12.35
CA SER A 152 9.77 8.36 12.87
C SER A 152 9.20 9.30 11.79
N TYR A 153 9.86 9.48 10.65
CA TYR A 153 9.38 10.34 9.57
C TYR A 153 8.25 9.69 8.77
N PHE A 154 8.17 8.36 8.74
CA PHE A 154 7.13 7.62 8.04
C PHE A 154 6.15 6.89 8.97
N ASP A 155 6.50 6.59 10.22
CA ASP A 155 5.55 5.99 11.17
C ASP A 155 4.70 7.03 11.91
N ALA A 156 5.29 8.14 12.33
CA ALA A 156 4.56 9.16 13.08
C ALA A 156 3.31 9.73 12.34
N PRO A 157 3.31 9.93 11.00
CA PRO A 157 2.16 10.46 10.29
C PRO A 157 0.90 9.61 10.47
N VAL A 158 1.05 8.28 10.48
CA VAL A 158 -0.09 7.37 10.57
C VAL A 158 -0.65 7.22 11.99
N LEU A 159 0.04 7.75 13.00
CA LEU A 159 -0.50 7.85 14.37
C LEU A 159 -1.76 8.72 14.45
N SER A 160 -2.01 9.55 13.44
CA SER A 160 -3.21 10.37 13.31
C SER A 160 -4.34 9.72 12.53
N TYR A 161 -4.23 8.43 12.15
CA TYR A 161 -5.20 7.73 11.31
C TYR A 161 -6.63 7.78 11.89
N VAL A 162 -7.44 8.71 11.39
CA VAL A 162 -8.81 8.99 11.85
C VAL A 162 -9.79 7.86 11.54
N PRO A 163 -9.78 7.22 10.35
CA PRO A 163 -10.84 6.29 9.95
C PRO A 163 -11.04 5.09 10.87
N ASN A 164 -10.02 4.66 11.61
CA ASN A 164 -10.10 3.49 12.46
C ASN A 164 -9.25 3.62 13.74
N THR A 165 -9.92 3.75 14.89
CA THR A 165 -9.26 3.85 16.20
C THR A 165 -8.50 2.59 16.57
N ALA A 166 -8.97 1.39 16.22
CA ALA A 166 -8.27 0.14 16.54
C ALA A 166 -6.95 0.04 15.78
N VAL A 167 -6.96 0.36 14.48
CA VAL A 167 -5.72 0.48 13.67
C VAL A 167 -4.78 1.51 14.27
N ARG A 168 -5.30 2.68 14.65
CA ARG A 168 -4.49 3.73 15.26
C ARG A 168 -3.81 3.25 16.55
N LEU A 169 -4.50 2.50 17.41
CA LEU A 169 -3.91 1.96 18.64
C LEU A 169 -2.78 0.96 18.36
N LEU A 170 -2.96 0.06 17.38
CA LEU A 170 -1.90 -0.85 16.93
C LEU A 170 -0.65 -0.10 16.47
N LEU A 171 -0.83 0.99 15.71
CA LEU A 171 0.28 1.81 15.24
C LEU A 171 0.96 2.60 16.35
N ASN A 172 0.22 3.02 17.38
CA ASN A 172 0.82 3.69 18.55
C ASN A 172 1.67 2.72 19.38
N GLU A 173 1.24 1.47 19.52
CA GLU A 173 2.01 0.41 20.16
C GLU A 173 3.29 0.15 19.37
N PHE A 174 3.17 -0.14 18.07
CA PHE A 174 4.31 -0.35 17.16
C PHE A 174 5.31 0.81 17.20
N PHE A 175 4.85 2.05 17.01
CA PHE A 175 5.74 3.23 17.06
C PHE A 175 6.47 3.40 18.39
N SER A 176 5.84 3.01 19.50
CA SER A 176 6.47 3.10 20.82
C SER A 176 7.55 2.03 21.01
N GLU A 177 7.41 0.88 20.34
CA GLU A 177 8.36 -0.21 20.35
C GLU A 177 9.59 0.10 19.48
N GLU A 178 9.37 0.61 18.25
CA GLU A 178 10.45 0.93 17.30
C GLU A 178 11.37 2.07 17.75
N TYR A 179 10.90 2.91 18.68
CA TYR A 179 11.67 4.06 19.14
C TYR A 179 13.03 3.67 19.74
N GLY A 180 14.10 4.05 19.05
CA GLY A 180 15.49 3.81 19.46
C GLY A 180 16.11 2.54 18.90
N HIS A 181 15.44 1.84 17.97
CA HIS A 181 16.02 0.67 17.29
C HIS A 181 17.26 1.02 16.46
N ASP A 182 17.38 2.25 15.97
CA ASP A 182 18.59 2.77 15.32
C ASP A 182 19.83 2.70 16.25
N GLU A 183 19.66 2.89 17.56
CA GLU A 183 20.75 2.76 18.53
C GLU A 183 21.30 1.34 18.60
N ILE A 184 20.48 0.32 18.30
CA ILE A 184 20.90 -1.08 18.26
C ILE A 184 21.89 -1.29 17.11
N LEU A 185 21.58 -0.76 15.92
CA LEU A 185 22.47 -0.84 14.76
C LEU A 185 23.74 -0.03 14.96
N LEU A 186 23.66 1.11 15.65
CA LEU A 186 24.82 1.92 16.00
C LEU A 186 25.83 1.16 16.86
N ARG A 187 25.38 0.21 17.70
CA ARG A 187 26.29 -0.65 18.48
C ARG A 187 27.13 -1.55 17.58
N SER A 188 26.54 -2.13 16.54
CA SER A 188 27.27 -2.89 15.51
C SER A 188 28.26 -1.99 14.77
N LEU A 189 27.86 -0.78 14.40
CA LEU A 189 28.71 0.18 13.69
C LEU A 189 29.88 0.67 14.56
N THR A 190 29.64 0.88 15.85
CA THR A 190 30.69 1.26 16.82
C THR A 190 31.77 0.20 16.94
N HIS A 191 31.39 -1.09 16.87
CA HIS A 191 32.36 -2.18 16.88
C HIS A 191 33.34 -2.10 15.70
N VAL A 192 32.89 -1.63 14.54
CA VAL A 192 33.74 -1.39 13.36
C VAL A 192 34.26 0.05 13.28
N SER A 193 34.36 0.72 14.44
CA SER A 193 34.93 2.06 14.61
C SER A 193 34.16 3.20 13.93
N LEU A 194 32.86 3.02 13.66
CA LEU A 194 31.98 4.11 13.20
C LEU A 194 31.19 4.68 14.38
N THR A 195 31.35 5.97 14.64
CA THR A 195 30.71 6.66 15.76
C THR A 195 29.37 7.25 15.37
N TYR A 196 28.57 7.68 16.36
CA TYR A 196 27.36 8.46 16.10
C TYR A 196 27.64 9.72 15.28
N ALA A 197 28.75 10.41 15.56
CA ALA A 197 29.16 11.59 14.81
C ALA A 197 29.48 11.28 13.33
N ASP A 198 30.08 10.12 13.06
CA ASP A 198 30.28 9.65 11.69
C ASP A 198 28.95 9.42 10.98
N MET A 199 27.98 8.81 11.66
CA MET A 199 26.65 8.54 11.10
C MET A 199 25.82 9.80 10.88
N GLN A 200 25.98 10.82 11.72
CA GLN A 200 25.37 12.14 11.51
C GLN A 200 25.98 12.91 10.34
N ASP A 201 27.27 12.75 10.10
CA ASP A 201 27.99 13.34 8.96
C ASP A 201 27.80 12.53 7.66
N ALA A 202 27.31 11.29 7.76
CA ALA A 202 27.08 10.41 6.63
C ALA A 202 25.84 10.79 5.81
N ILE A 203 26.01 10.72 4.49
CA ILE A 203 24.97 10.92 3.47
C ILE A 203 24.49 9.53 3.02
N PRO A 204 23.23 9.14 3.31
CA PRO A 204 22.67 7.86 2.84
C PRO A 204 22.70 7.72 1.32
N LEU A 205 22.67 6.49 0.83
CA LEU A 205 22.54 6.22 -0.61
C LEU A 205 21.25 6.85 -1.17
N PRO A 206 21.26 7.30 -2.44
CA PRO A 206 20.06 7.82 -3.08
C PRO A 206 18.88 6.84 -3.01
N GLU A 207 19.15 5.54 -3.16
CA GLU A 207 18.16 4.47 -3.09
C GLU A 207 17.58 4.32 -1.67
N THR A 208 18.41 4.43 -0.62
CA THR A 208 17.97 4.49 0.78
C THR A 208 17.03 5.66 1.03
N MET A 209 17.41 6.85 0.58
CA MET A 209 16.55 8.03 0.71
C MET A 209 15.30 7.96 -0.16
N ALA A 210 15.36 7.34 -1.34
CA ALA A 210 14.20 7.15 -2.20
C ALA A 210 13.14 6.29 -1.52
N LEU A 211 13.55 5.19 -0.88
CA LEU A 211 12.66 4.34 -0.09
C LEU A 211 12.07 5.10 1.11
N CYS A 212 12.91 5.75 1.94
CA CYS A 212 12.44 6.53 3.09
C CYS A 212 11.43 7.62 2.68
N ASN A 213 11.72 8.36 1.62
CA ASN A 213 10.85 9.43 1.14
C ASN A 213 9.54 8.90 0.55
N ALA A 214 9.56 7.74 -0.11
CA ALA A 214 8.35 7.10 -0.62
C ALA A 214 7.45 6.62 0.53
N LEU A 215 8.03 5.98 1.55
CA LEU A 215 7.32 5.57 2.76
C LEU A 215 6.70 6.77 3.47
N ALA A 216 7.46 7.85 3.67
CA ALA A 216 6.94 9.08 4.26
C ALA A 216 5.79 9.67 3.42
N TYR A 217 5.95 9.71 2.09
CA TYR A 217 4.89 10.17 1.19
C TYR A 217 3.61 9.34 1.35
N TRP A 218 3.71 8.00 1.35
CA TRP A 218 2.54 7.13 1.51
C TRP A 218 1.93 7.24 2.91
N ALA A 219 2.74 7.29 3.96
CA ALA A 219 2.25 7.49 5.32
C ALA A 219 1.40 8.77 5.46
N HIS A 220 1.82 9.85 4.80
CA HIS A 220 1.11 11.13 4.82
C HIS A 220 -0.13 11.17 3.93
N ASN A 221 -0.08 10.57 2.73
CA ASN A 221 -1.07 10.80 1.68
C ASN A 221 -1.96 9.57 1.39
N ASP A 222 -1.50 8.38 1.78
CA ASP A 222 -2.16 7.10 1.53
C ASP A 222 -1.87 6.08 2.65
N PRO A 223 -2.32 6.34 3.89
CA PRO A 223 -2.00 5.48 5.04
C PRO A 223 -2.39 4.01 4.83
N LEU A 224 -3.47 3.75 4.10
CA LEU A 224 -3.89 2.38 3.80
C LEU A 224 -2.87 1.64 2.93
N PHE A 225 -2.24 2.33 1.98
CA PHE A 225 -1.14 1.76 1.21
C PHE A 225 0.11 1.59 2.06
N PHE A 226 0.46 2.58 2.88
CA PHE A 226 1.56 2.47 3.82
C PHE A 226 1.43 1.25 4.76
N PHE A 227 0.24 0.99 5.31
CA PHE A 227 0.04 -0.22 6.13
C PHE A 227 0.37 -1.50 5.37
N SER A 228 0.09 -1.55 4.07
CA SER A 228 0.38 -2.73 3.26
C SER A 228 1.88 -2.97 3.02
N THR A 229 2.75 -1.97 3.25
CA THR A 229 4.20 -2.11 3.09
C THR A 229 4.88 -2.66 4.34
N LEU A 230 4.29 -2.46 5.52
CA LEU A 230 4.87 -2.86 6.82
C LEU A 230 5.20 -4.35 6.87
N GLY A 231 4.40 -5.21 6.23
CA GLY A 231 4.62 -6.66 6.28
C GLY A 231 5.99 -7.05 5.72
N LEU A 232 6.35 -6.50 4.55
CA LEU A 232 7.65 -6.80 3.93
C LEU A 232 8.82 -6.17 4.70
N LEU A 233 8.62 -4.99 5.28
CA LEU A 233 9.64 -4.30 6.10
C LEU A 233 9.93 -5.07 7.39
N GLU A 234 8.88 -5.55 8.06
CA GLU A 234 8.96 -6.32 9.32
C GLU A 234 9.28 -7.81 9.11
N GLY A 235 9.70 -8.21 7.91
CA GLY A 235 10.14 -9.57 7.63
C GLY A 235 9.03 -10.62 7.59
N GLN A 236 7.80 -10.24 7.30
CA GLN A 236 6.70 -11.18 7.09
C GLN A 236 7.07 -12.23 6.03
N GLY A 237 7.00 -13.51 6.40
CA GLY A 237 7.31 -14.63 5.51
C GLY A 237 8.80 -15.04 5.50
N MET A 238 9.69 -14.27 6.12
CA MET A 238 11.08 -14.69 6.33
C MET A 238 11.15 -15.61 7.55
N LYS A 239 11.49 -16.88 7.34
CA LYS A 239 11.66 -17.86 8.44
C LYS A 239 12.89 -17.57 9.29
N GLU A 240 13.92 -16.99 8.69
CA GLU A 240 15.26 -16.75 9.23
C GLU A 240 15.83 -15.49 8.55
N ASP A 241 16.48 -14.59 9.31
CA ASP A 241 17.15 -13.41 8.74
C ASP A 241 18.42 -13.84 8.00
N SER A 242 18.26 -14.06 6.69
CA SER A 242 19.31 -14.61 5.83
C SER A 242 20.61 -13.77 5.82
N PHE A 243 20.56 -12.48 6.16
CA PHE A 243 21.75 -11.63 6.27
C PHE A 243 22.50 -11.90 7.58
N ILE A 244 21.81 -11.94 8.72
CA ILE A 244 22.42 -12.24 10.02
C ILE A 244 23.02 -13.64 10.02
N GLU A 245 22.32 -14.60 9.41
CA GLU A 245 22.84 -15.94 9.25
C GLU A 245 24.07 -15.99 8.36
N ALA A 246 24.07 -15.28 7.23
CA ALA A 246 25.23 -15.20 6.35
C ALA A 246 26.45 -14.64 7.10
N CYS A 247 26.28 -13.54 7.86
CA CYS A 247 27.33 -12.97 8.69
C CYS A 247 27.86 -13.99 9.71
N THR A 248 26.96 -14.77 10.31
CA THR A 248 27.32 -15.81 11.29
C THR A 248 28.08 -16.97 10.62
N ARG A 249 27.61 -17.45 9.45
CA ARG A 249 28.25 -18.57 8.71
C ARG A 249 29.66 -18.23 8.25
N VAL A 250 29.91 -17.00 7.80
CA VAL A 250 31.25 -16.57 7.38
C VAL A 250 32.17 -16.20 8.55
N GLY A 251 31.68 -16.27 9.79
CA GLY A 251 32.46 -16.03 11.00
C GLY A 251 32.76 -14.56 11.27
N MET A 252 31.83 -13.64 10.97
CA MET A 252 31.96 -12.23 11.38
C MET A 252 31.96 -12.11 12.92
N ASP A 253 32.63 -11.08 13.43
CA ASP A 253 32.77 -10.86 14.86
C ASP A 253 31.39 -10.67 15.54
N ASP A 254 31.17 -11.33 16.68
CA ASP A 254 29.90 -11.27 17.39
C ASP A 254 29.63 -9.88 18.00
N GLY A 255 30.66 -9.06 18.21
CA GLY A 255 30.50 -7.64 18.55
C GLY A 255 29.86 -6.83 17.41
N PHE A 256 30.04 -7.26 16.16
CA PHE A 256 29.34 -6.70 14.99
C PHE A 256 27.96 -7.35 14.79
N VAL A 257 27.87 -8.68 14.83
CA VAL A 257 26.62 -9.41 14.48
C VAL A 257 25.61 -9.46 15.64
N GLY A 258 26.07 -9.49 16.88
CA GLY A 258 25.25 -9.66 18.09
C GLY A 258 24.14 -8.61 18.25
N PRO A 259 24.39 -7.30 18.05
CA PRO A 259 23.33 -6.30 18.10
C PRO A 259 22.29 -6.49 16.99
N LEU A 260 22.69 -6.86 15.77
CA LEU A 260 21.75 -7.17 14.67
C LEU A 260 20.81 -8.32 15.04
N ARG A 261 21.36 -9.37 15.65
CA ARG A 261 20.58 -10.51 16.17
C ARG A 261 19.60 -10.08 17.26
N THR A 262 20.01 -9.13 18.10
CA THR A 262 19.14 -8.58 19.15
C THR A 262 17.97 -7.82 18.53
N HIS A 263 18.21 -6.97 17.53
CA HIS A 263 17.16 -6.29 16.78
C HIS A 263 16.17 -7.27 16.15
N ALA A 264 16.67 -8.25 15.37
CA ALA A 264 15.80 -9.25 14.75
C ALA A 264 14.97 -10.05 15.76
N ASN A 265 15.54 -10.40 16.92
CA ASN A 265 14.80 -11.11 17.97
C ASN A 265 13.70 -10.25 18.60
N ILE A 266 13.91 -8.95 18.77
CA ILE A 266 12.87 -8.03 19.29
C ILE A 266 11.66 -8.05 18.37
N ASN A 267 11.84 -7.92 17.06
CA ASN A 267 10.73 -7.90 16.09
C ASN A 267 10.00 -9.26 16.02
N ILE A 268 10.74 -10.38 16.16
CA ILE A 268 10.15 -11.72 16.25
C ILE A 268 9.30 -11.85 17.52
N ASP A 269 9.84 -11.46 18.68
CA ASP A 269 9.16 -11.57 19.98
C ASP A 269 7.92 -10.67 20.05
N ALA A 270 7.95 -9.50 19.42
CA ALA A 270 6.84 -8.58 19.28
C ALA A 270 5.82 -9.02 18.20
N GLY A 271 6.16 -10.03 17.38
CA GLY A 271 5.27 -10.56 16.35
C GLY A 271 5.00 -9.58 15.22
N HIS A 272 5.94 -8.66 14.93
CA HIS A 272 5.78 -7.60 13.94
C HIS A 272 5.51 -8.10 12.52
N GLY A 273 5.99 -9.29 12.18
CA GLY A 273 5.64 -9.97 10.92
C GLY A 273 4.14 -10.25 10.74
N ASN A 274 3.30 -10.09 11.78
CA ASN A 274 1.84 -10.17 11.70
C ASN A 274 1.14 -8.81 11.78
N LEU A 275 1.84 -7.70 12.02
CA LEU A 275 1.27 -6.38 12.25
C LEU A 275 0.33 -5.96 11.12
N THR A 276 0.78 -6.12 9.87
CA THR A 276 -0.03 -5.78 8.69
C THR A 276 -1.34 -6.55 8.64
N ARG A 277 -1.30 -7.85 8.93
CA ARG A 277 -2.53 -8.67 9.00
C ARG A 277 -3.43 -8.21 10.14
N LEU A 278 -2.87 -7.90 11.32
CA LEU A 278 -3.64 -7.37 12.45
C LEU A 278 -4.32 -6.05 12.09
N ILE A 279 -3.62 -5.14 11.42
CA ILE A 279 -4.18 -3.87 10.93
C ILE A 279 -5.33 -4.13 9.95
N PHE A 280 -5.12 -4.94 8.92
CA PHE A 280 -6.13 -5.19 7.89
C PHE A 280 -7.34 -5.96 8.42
N GLN A 281 -7.18 -6.82 9.43
CA GLN A 281 -8.30 -7.47 10.13
C GLN A 281 -9.22 -6.47 10.85
N GLN A 282 -8.71 -5.30 11.26
CA GLN A 282 -9.54 -4.25 11.86
C GLN A 282 -10.34 -3.45 10.82
N ILE A 283 -10.09 -3.63 9.52
CA ILE A 283 -10.72 -2.85 8.45
C ILE A 283 -11.89 -3.65 7.84
N PRO A 284 -13.15 -3.31 8.18
CA PRO A 284 -14.30 -4.13 7.79
C PRO A 284 -14.62 -4.05 6.30
N ALA A 285 -14.28 -2.94 5.65
CA ALA A 285 -14.58 -2.70 4.25
C ALA A 285 -13.51 -1.79 3.61
N ILE A 286 -13.00 -2.22 2.47
CA ILE A 286 -12.12 -1.46 1.57
C ILE A 286 -12.83 -1.38 0.22
N ALA A 287 -13.03 -0.16 -0.29
CA ALA A 287 -13.66 0.04 -1.58
C ALA A 287 -12.81 -0.57 -2.70
N GLU A 288 -13.46 -1.16 -3.72
CA GLU A 288 -12.77 -1.81 -4.84
C GLU A 288 -11.84 -0.84 -5.60
N THR A 289 -12.15 0.46 -5.61
CA THR A 289 -11.26 1.50 -6.14
C THR A 289 -9.95 1.60 -5.37
N ASP A 290 -10.01 1.50 -4.05
CA ASP A 290 -8.82 1.48 -3.19
C ASP A 290 -8.05 0.18 -3.39
N VAL A 291 -8.71 -0.98 -3.45
CA VAL A 291 -7.99 -2.24 -3.69
C VAL A 291 -7.21 -2.22 -5.02
N ARG A 292 -7.83 -1.70 -6.10
CA ARG A 292 -7.12 -1.52 -7.37
C ARG A 292 -5.93 -0.58 -7.25
N ARG A 293 -6.07 0.52 -6.51
CA ARG A 293 -4.99 1.49 -6.24
C ARG A 293 -3.85 0.85 -5.43
N LEU A 294 -4.17 0.10 -4.37
CA LEU A 294 -3.18 -0.63 -3.56
C LEU A 294 -2.38 -1.60 -4.43
N LYS A 295 -3.08 -2.43 -5.23
CA LYS A 295 -2.46 -3.37 -6.16
C LYS A 295 -1.59 -2.68 -7.22
N ALA A 296 -2.02 -1.54 -7.73
CA ALA A 296 -1.27 -0.81 -8.75
C ALA A 296 0.02 -0.17 -8.21
N GLN A 297 0.04 0.24 -6.94
CA GLN A 297 1.22 0.84 -6.29
C GLN A 297 2.21 -0.20 -5.77
N MET A 298 1.76 -1.40 -5.43
CA MET A 298 2.60 -2.44 -4.81
C MET A 298 3.90 -2.75 -5.59
N PRO A 299 3.91 -2.87 -6.94
CA PRO A 299 5.15 -3.09 -7.68
C PRO A 299 6.18 -1.99 -7.48
N LEU A 300 5.76 -0.73 -7.37
CA LEU A 300 6.67 0.40 -7.13
C LEU A 300 7.33 0.30 -5.76
N PHE A 301 6.59 -0.09 -4.72
CA PHE A 301 7.15 -0.33 -3.39
C PHE A 301 8.23 -1.42 -3.43
N VAL A 302 7.91 -2.59 -3.99
CA VAL A 302 8.86 -3.71 -4.07
C VAL A 302 10.09 -3.34 -4.92
N ASP A 303 9.91 -2.58 -6.01
CA ASP A 303 11.02 -2.11 -6.84
C ASP A 303 11.93 -1.11 -6.11
N LEU A 304 11.37 -0.23 -5.27
CA LEU A 304 12.17 0.66 -4.41
C LEU A 304 12.92 -0.12 -3.32
N TYR A 305 12.29 -1.15 -2.77
CA TYR A 305 12.93 -2.02 -1.79
C TYR A 305 14.05 -2.87 -2.40
N ASP A 306 13.88 -3.40 -3.62
CA ASP A 306 14.96 -4.03 -4.37
C ASP A 306 16.08 -3.04 -4.75
N ALA A 307 15.71 -1.80 -5.10
CA ALA A 307 16.67 -0.75 -5.42
C ALA A 307 17.55 -0.39 -4.23
N PHE A 308 17.02 -0.41 -2.99
CA PHE A 308 17.79 -0.26 -1.76
C PHE A 308 18.94 -1.29 -1.69
N TYR A 309 18.63 -2.59 -1.82
CA TYR A 309 19.65 -3.64 -1.81
C TYR A 309 20.62 -3.55 -2.99
N SER A 310 20.11 -3.18 -4.17
CA SER A 310 20.94 -2.94 -5.35
C SER A 310 21.92 -1.78 -5.13
N GLY A 311 21.49 -0.71 -4.45
CA GLY A 311 22.33 0.42 -4.07
C GLY A 311 23.44 -0.01 -3.12
N VAL A 312 23.08 -0.73 -2.04
CA VAL A 312 24.03 -1.31 -1.08
C VAL A 312 25.07 -2.16 -1.82
N TRP A 313 24.62 -3.10 -2.66
CA TRP A 313 25.50 -3.96 -3.43
C TRP A 313 26.48 -3.15 -4.28
N ARG A 314 25.97 -2.23 -5.12
CA ARG A 314 26.81 -1.44 -6.04
C ARG A 314 27.86 -0.60 -5.32
N HIS A 315 27.48 0.08 -4.24
CA HIS A 315 28.39 1.00 -3.55
C HIS A 315 29.45 0.25 -2.72
N TYR A 316 29.02 -0.76 -1.96
CA TYR A 316 29.90 -1.40 -0.98
C TYR A 316 30.72 -2.59 -1.52
N THR A 317 30.44 -3.04 -2.75
CA THR A 317 31.37 -3.92 -3.50
C THR A 317 32.40 -3.15 -4.33
N GLY A 318 32.21 -1.84 -4.52
CA GLY A 318 33.14 -0.97 -5.23
C GLY A 318 34.21 -0.31 -4.33
N ASP A 319 35.06 0.50 -4.97
CA ASP A 319 36.21 1.19 -4.35
C ASP A 319 35.87 2.57 -3.76
N ALA A 320 34.58 2.95 -3.72
CA ALA A 320 34.14 4.23 -3.16
C ALA A 320 34.49 4.34 -1.65
N PRO A 321 34.52 5.55 -1.06
CA PRO A 321 34.60 5.69 0.39
C PRO A 321 33.50 4.89 1.11
N LEU A 322 33.80 4.34 2.30
CA LEU A 322 32.80 3.62 3.10
C LEU A 322 31.64 4.54 3.47
N LEU A 323 31.94 5.76 3.94
CA LEU A 323 30.96 6.80 4.19
C LEU A 323 31.08 7.89 3.14
N ARG A 324 29.94 8.35 2.64
CA ARG A 324 29.83 9.60 1.88
C ARG A 324 29.56 10.69 2.91
N ARG A 325 30.40 11.72 3.02
CA ARG A 325 30.26 12.69 4.11
C ARG A 325 29.79 14.05 3.62
N VAL A 326 29.04 14.75 4.48
CA VAL A 326 28.73 16.17 4.28
C VAL A 326 30.00 16.99 4.38
N SER A 327 30.89 16.63 5.29
CA SER A 327 32.21 17.26 5.46
C SER A 327 33.15 17.16 4.25
N ASP A 328 32.86 16.29 3.27
CA ASP A 328 33.64 16.14 2.03
C ASP A 328 33.16 17.06 0.88
N LEU A 329 32.08 17.82 1.07
CA LEU A 329 31.46 18.71 0.05
C LEU A 329 31.92 20.18 0.18
#